data_AF-A0A956MD50-F1
#
_entry.id   AF-A0A956MD50-F1
#
_cell.length_a   1.000
_cell.length_b   1.000
_cell.length_c   1.000
_cell.angle_alpha   90.00
_cell.angle_beta   90.00
_cell.angle_gamma   90.00
#
_symmetry.space_group_name_H-M   'P 1'
#
loop_
_entity.id
_entity.type
_entity.pdbx_description
1 polymer ?
#
loop_
_entity_poly.entity_id
_entity_poly.type
_entity_poly.pdbx_seq_one_letter_code
_entity_poly.pdbx_strand_id
1 'polypeptide(L)'
;MTSSDPIYEKLNSIENRLDNLVGITAQDKNEPREYSRISKGRLKQFTSFISATAASLASITFIVYLLGFIIVNDYLRTFGSREFDLTKPAYLSAGITFTFVILMSVLLPIAFILIMSIRADLIKNKKSDKEWFFSLIFSPIFGLLISMIIINQLTGSRFQNLGSTGMMADFKQFGTFLELIALTIFLVGILIPTLEIMITEPLAKIPEKSLRSFLLGFPPLIISIAFLMLGSWSDDIYPYISSTYGGGEPTVIQIVASNQEAVFLLESSGIKLTNTMLSEPQMMVDENANSILILLEDGNAVRVSKAYIANIIYVSRQNISLATSPPIPLTATVSPFLQP
;
A
#
# COMPACT_ATOMS: atom_id res chain seq x y z
N MET A 1 -3.67 -8.78 30.79
CA MET A 1 -4.85 -9.56 30.36
C MET A 1 -5.58 -10.02 31.61
N THR A 2 -6.70 -9.36 31.92
CA THR A 2 -7.60 -9.72 33.03
C THR A 2 -8.49 -10.88 32.58
N SER A 3 -8.93 -11.72 33.51
CA SER A 3 -9.68 -12.98 33.27
C SER A 3 -11.10 -12.79 32.71
N SER A 4 -11.40 -11.65 32.09
CA SER A 4 -12.73 -11.24 31.63
C SER A 4 -12.82 -11.08 30.11
N ASP A 5 -11.80 -11.51 29.37
CA ASP A 5 -11.79 -11.43 27.90
C ASP A 5 -12.67 -12.57 27.33
N PRO A 6 -13.77 -12.27 26.59
CA PRO A 6 -14.71 -13.28 26.09
C PRO A 6 -14.06 -14.34 25.18
N ILE A 7 -12.88 -14.03 24.61
CA ILE A 7 -12.07 -15.00 23.86
C ILE A 7 -11.49 -16.07 24.80
N TYR A 8 -11.07 -15.67 26.01
CA TYR A 8 -10.50 -16.57 27.02
C TYR A 8 -11.55 -17.53 27.58
N GLU A 9 -12.79 -17.04 27.77
CA GLU A 9 -13.91 -17.85 28.25
C GLU A 9 -14.33 -18.92 27.21
N LYS A 10 -14.33 -18.56 25.91
CA LYS A 10 -14.55 -19.51 24.82
C LYS A 10 -13.44 -20.57 24.74
N LEU A 11 -12.18 -20.18 24.87
CA LEU A 11 -11.04 -21.11 24.87
C LEU A 11 -11.09 -22.09 26.05
N ASN A 12 -11.40 -21.62 27.26
CA ASN A 12 -11.60 -22.49 28.43
C ASN A 12 -12.78 -23.47 28.25
N SER A 13 -13.87 -23.05 27.58
CA SER A 13 -15.00 -23.96 27.31
C SER A 13 -14.62 -25.08 26.32
N ILE A 14 -13.72 -24.80 25.37
CA ILE A 14 -13.22 -25.77 24.40
C ILE A 14 -12.27 -26.76 25.10
N GLU A 15 -11.39 -26.28 25.99
CA GLU A 15 -10.49 -27.12 26.77
C GLU A 15 -11.27 -28.10 27.68
N ASN A 16 -12.29 -27.61 28.38
CA ASN A 16 -13.16 -28.45 29.21
C ASN A 16 -13.95 -29.50 28.41
N ARG A 17 -14.34 -29.20 27.17
CA ARG A 17 -15.02 -30.15 26.28
C ARG A 17 -14.08 -31.23 25.76
N LEU A 18 -12.83 -30.88 25.48
CA LEU A 18 -11.78 -31.82 25.08
C LEU A 18 -11.42 -32.77 26.22
N ASP A 19 -11.29 -32.27 27.44
CA ASP A 19 -11.02 -33.11 28.62
C ASP A 19 -12.15 -34.11 28.89
N ASN A 20 -13.41 -33.71 28.69
CA ASN A 20 -14.56 -34.61 28.81
C ASN A 20 -14.63 -35.66 27.68
N LEU A 21 -14.17 -35.34 26.47
CA LEU A 21 -14.10 -36.30 25.36
C LEU A 21 -12.96 -37.32 25.54
N VAL A 22 -11.86 -36.92 26.18
CA VAL A 22 -10.72 -37.81 26.49
C VAL A 22 -11.00 -38.69 27.73
N GLY A 23 -11.90 -38.25 28.63
CA GLY A 23 -12.28 -38.99 29.83
C GLY A 23 -13.08 -40.28 29.62
N ILE A 24 -13.59 -40.54 28.40
CA ILE A 24 -14.49 -41.69 28.13
C ILE A 24 -13.73 -42.98 27.76
N THR A 25 -12.41 -42.93 27.52
CA THR A 25 -11.59 -44.11 27.15
C THR A 25 -10.68 -44.65 28.26
N ALA A 26 -10.79 -44.16 29.49
CA ALA A 26 -9.93 -44.59 30.60
C ALA A 26 -10.58 -45.71 31.45
N GLN A 27 -10.68 -46.91 30.88
CA GLN A 27 -10.90 -48.15 31.65
C GLN A 27 -9.82 -49.20 31.35
N ASP A 28 -8.56 -48.77 31.35
CA ASP A 28 -7.42 -49.66 31.58
C ASP A 28 -6.42 -48.94 32.49
N LYS A 29 -6.15 -49.52 33.66
CA LYS A 29 -5.74 -48.77 34.87
C LYS A 29 -4.24 -48.71 35.12
N ASN A 30 -3.39 -49.27 34.25
CA ASN A 30 -1.96 -49.38 34.58
C ASN A 30 -0.97 -48.70 33.61
N GLU A 31 -1.40 -48.16 32.47
CA GLU A 31 -0.56 -47.26 31.66
C GLU A 31 -1.44 -46.21 30.99
N PRO A 32 -1.51 -44.94 31.47
CA PRO A 32 -1.15 -43.83 30.57
C PRO A 32 -0.84 -42.50 31.30
N ARG A 33 0.23 -42.39 32.10
CA ARG A 33 0.68 -41.06 32.61
C ARG A 33 1.60 -40.31 31.65
N GLU A 34 2.23 -41.01 30.72
CA GLU A 34 3.21 -40.43 29.80
C GLU A 34 2.54 -39.77 28.57
N TYR A 35 1.53 -40.42 28.00
CA TYR A 35 0.76 -39.86 26.86
C TYR A 35 0.05 -38.54 27.20
N SER A 36 -0.48 -38.41 28.42
CA SER A 36 -1.13 -37.17 28.90
C SER A 36 -0.13 -36.01 29.04
N ARG A 37 1.13 -36.28 29.40
CA ARG A 37 2.17 -35.24 29.51
C ARG A 37 2.66 -34.77 28.14
N ILE A 38 2.81 -35.69 27.19
CA ILE A 38 3.26 -35.37 25.83
C ILE A 38 2.21 -34.52 25.08
N SER A 39 0.91 -34.81 25.25
CA SER A 39 -0.16 -34.03 24.61
C SER A 39 -0.27 -32.60 25.17
N LYS A 40 -0.19 -32.43 26.50
CA LYS A 40 -0.22 -31.10 27.14
C LYS A 40 0.99 -30.23 26.75
N GLY A 41 2.18 -30.82 26.61
CA GLY A 41 3.38 -30.11 26.15
C GLY A 41 3.23 -29.57 24.72
N ARG A 42 2.71 -30.39 23.79
CA ARG A 42 2.48 -29.99 22.40
C ARG A 42 1.39 -28.93 22.28
N LEU A 43 0.31 -29.04 23.05
CA LEU A 43 -0.77 -28.04 23.05
C LEU A 43 -0.27 -26.67 23.53
N LYS A 44 0.57 -26.63 24.57
CA LYS A 44 1.19 -25.39 25.05
C LYS A 44 2.14 -24.76 24.02
N GLN A 45 2.94 -25.57 23.32
CA GLN A 45 3.80 -25.08 22.24
C GLN A 45 2.97 -24.52 21.07
N PHE A 46 1.90 -25.21 20.69
CA PHE A 46 1.02 -24.78 19.60
C PHE A 46 0.28 -23.48 19.92
N THR A 47 -0.30 -23.36 21.12
CA THR A 47 -0.98 -22.12 21.56
C THR A 47 -0.01 -20.95 21.67
N SER A 48 1.21 -21.18 22.16
CA SER A 48 2.28 -20.15 22.19
C SER A 48 2.66 -19.71 20.78
N PHE A 49 2.76 -20.63 19.82
CA PHE A 49 3.06 -20.32 18.43
C PHE A 49 1.94 -19.47 17.81
N ILE A 50 0.67 -19.89 17.92
CA ILE A 50 -0.47 -19.12 17.42
C ILE A 50 -0.50 -17.72 18.02
N SER A 51 -0.31 -17.60 19.34
CA SER A 51 -0.31 -16.30 20.02
C SER A 51 0.80 -15.38 19.50
N ALA A 52 2.00 -15.92 19.28
CA ALA A 52 3.11 -15.14 18.73
C ALA A 52 2.86 -14.71 17.28
N THR A 53 2.32 -15.61 16.46
CA THR A 53 1.95 -15.30 15.06
C THR A 53 0.84 -14.26 15.00
N ALA A 54 -0.20 -14.38 15.81
CA ALA A 54 -1.30 -13.43 15.87
C ALA A 54 -0.82 -12.03 16.32
N ALA A 55 0.04 -11.97 17.35
CA ALA A 55 0.62 -10.70 17.81
C ALA A 55 1.50 -10.04 16.72
N SER A 56 2.26 -10.85 15.98
CA SER A 56 3.07 -10.37 14.86
C SER A 56 2.21 -9.84 13.72
N LEU A 57 1.16 -10.57 13.33
CA LEU A 57 0.21 -10.12 12.31
C LEU A 57 -0.49 -8.82 12.71
N ALA A 58 -0.97 -8.72 13.94
CA ALA A 58 -1.61 -7.50 14.44
C ALA A 58 -0.65 -6.30 14.41
N SER A 59 0.61 -6.51 14.79
CA SER A 59 1.65 -5.47 14.75
C SER A 59 1.96 -5.03 13.32
N ILE A 60 2.07 -5.99 12.38
CA ILE A 60 2.27 -5.69 10.96
C ILE A 60 1.08 -4.92 10.42
N THR A 61 -0.16 -5.38 10.65
CA THR A 61 -1.36 -4.68 10.21
C THR A 61 -1.43 -3.26 10.76
N PHE A 62 -1.08 -3.06 12.04
CA PHE A 62 -1.02 -1.73 12.64
C PHE A 62 0.01 -0.82 11.95
N ILE A 63 1.22 -1.32 11.69
CA ILE A 63 2.27 -0.56 10.99
C ILE A 63 1.82 -0.21 9.56
N VAL A 64 1.31 -1.19 8.82
CA VAL A 64 0.80 -1.01 7.46
C VAL A 64 -0.28 0.06 7.44
N TYR A 65 -1.24 -0.01 8.38
CA TYR A 65 -2.28 0.99 8.51
C TYR A 65 -1.75 2.38 8.82
N LEU A 66 -0.78 2.49 9.74
CA LEU A 66 -0.14 3.75 10.10
C LEU A 66 0.60 4.39 8.92
N LEU A 67 1.31 3.59 8.12
CA LEU A 67 2.00 4.06 6.91
C LEU A 67 1.00 4.60 5.90
N GLY A 68 -0.08 3.86 5.65
CA GLY A 68 -1.13 4.34 4.75
C GLY A 68 -1.88 5.57 5.28
N PHE A 69 -2.11 5.66 6.59
CA PHE A 69 -2.64 6.87 7.22
C PHE A 69 -1.74 8.09 6.91
N ILE A 70 -0.41 7.95 7.04
CA ILE A 70 0.54 9.01 6.73
C ILE A 70 0.46 9.39 5.25
N ILE A 71 0.51 8.41 4.34
CA ILE A 71 0.46 8.62 2.89
C ILE A 71 -0.81 9.39 2.50
N VAL A 72 -1.98 8.91 2.91
CA VAL A 72 -3.24 9.53 2.50
C VAL A 72 -3.39 10.93 3.09
N ASN A 73 -2.99 11.16 4.34
CA ASN A 73 -3.08 12.49 4.95
C ASN A 73 -2.08 13.49 4.34
N ASP A 74 -0.87 13.04 3.99
CA ASP A 74 0.10 13.89 3.32
C ASP A 74 -0.40 14.28 1.92
N TYR A 75 -1.01 13.35 1.19
CA TYR A 75 -1.68 13.61 -0.09
C TYR A 75 -2.83 14.61 0.06
N LEU A 76 -3.74 14.42 1.02
CA LEU A 76 -4.87 15.32 1.25
C LEU A 76 -4.44 16.72 1.69
N ARG A 77 -3.27 16.86 2.31
CA ARG A 77 -2.68 18.15 2.69
C ARG A 77 -2.37 19.01 1.46
N THR A 78 -2.06 18.41 0.31
CA THR A 78 -1.81 19.14 -0.94
C THR A 78 -3.03 19.94 -1.40
N PHE A 79 -4.23 19.52 -0.98
CA PHE A 79 -5.52 20.19 -1.24
C PHE A 79 -6.00 21.07 -0.07
N GLY A 80 -5.14 21.32 0.92
CA GLY A 80 -5.50 22.07 2.13
C GLY A 80 -6.47 21.32 3.06
N SER A 81 -6.73 20.03 2.81
CA SER A 81 -7.62 19.23 3.64
C SER A 81 -6.86 18.51 4.75
N ARG A 82 -7.36 18.57 5.98
CA ARG A 82 -6.83 17.84 7.13
C ARG A 82 -7.98 17.10 7.78
N GLU A 83 -8.09 15.81 7.50
CA GLU A 83 -9.15 14.99 8.04
C GLU A 83 -8.58 13.83 8.85
N PHE A 84 -8.88 13.82 10.14
CA PHE A 84 -8.48 12.75 11.05
C PHE A 84 -9.61 11.74 11.20
N ASP A 85 -9.81 10.88 10.20
CA ASP A 85 -10.75 9.77 10.29
C ASP A 85 -10.01 8.43 10.30
N LEU A 86 -9.83 7.85 11.48
CA LEU A 86 -9.13 6.59 11.70
C LEU A 86 -9.83 5.35 11.13
N THR A 87 -10.95 5.47 10.42
CA THR A 87 -11.70 4.31 9.89
C THR A 87 -11.71 4.22 8.37
N LYS A 88 -10.95 5.07 7.67
CA LYS A 88 -10.92 5.05 6.21
C LYS A 88 -10.24 3.79 5.67
N PRO A 89 -10.93 2.96 4.84
CA PRO A 89 -10.33 1.77 4.23
C PRO A 89 -9.18 2.09 3.27
N ALA A 90 -9.18 3.31 2.70
CA ALA A 90 -8.08 3.81 1.86
C ALA A 90 -6.73 3.77 2.60
N TYR A 91 -6.70 3.99 3.93
CA TYR A 91 -5.45 3.91 4.69
C TYR A 91 -4.87 2.50 4.70
N LEU A 92 -5.72 1.47 4.87
CA LEU A 92 -5.24 0.10 4.81
C LEU A 92 -4.70 -0.23 3.41
N SER A 93 -5.40 0.18 2.35
CA SER A 93 -5.01 -0.14 0.98
C SER A 93 -3.73 0.58 0.54
N ALA A 94 -3.61 1.87 0.86
CA ALA A 94 -2.39 2.67 0.62
C ALA A 94 -1.19 2.06 1.35
N GLY A 95 -1.39 1.65 2.61
CA GLY A 95 -0.38 0.99 3.41
C GLY A 95 0.07 -0.34 2.82
N ILE A 96 -0.88 -1.18 2.40
CA ILE A 96 -0.60 -2.50 1.80
C ILE A 96 0.19 -2.33 0.50
N THR A 97 -0.25 -1.44 -0.40
CA THR A 97 0.42 -1.23 -1.69
C THR A 97 1.84 -0.71 -1.51
N PHE A 98 2.04 0.28 -0.65
CA PHE A 98 3.37 0.81 -0.30
C PHE A 98 4.27 -0.28 0.29
N THR A 99 3.77 -1.01 1.31
CA THR A 99 4.53 -2.07 1.98
C THR A 99 4.88 -3.19 1.01
N PHE A 100 3.94 -3.58 0.15
CA PHE A 100 4.15 -4.62 -0.84
C PHE A 100 5.24 -4.25 -1.85
N VAL A 101 5.25 -3.01 -2.35
CA VAL A 101 6.31 -2.54 -3.25
C VAL A 101 7.66 -2.54 -2.56
N ILE A 102 7.77 -1.99 -1.34
CA ILE A 102 9.03 -2.04 -0.57
C ILE A 102 9.47 -3.48 -0.33
N LEU A 103 8.53 -4.34 0.07
CA LEU A 103 8.81 -5.75 0.35
C LEU A 103 9.36 -6.45 -0.90
N MET A 104 8.77 -6.22 -2.08
CA MET A 104 9.27 -6.79 -3.32
C MET A 104 10.63 -6.21 -3.73
N SER A 105 10.83 -4.89 -3.56
CA SER A 105 12.10 -4.24 -3.87
C SER A 105 13.25 -4.70 -2.96
N VAL A 106 12.97 -5.11 -1.72
CA VAL A 106 13.99 -5.52 -0.73
C VAL A 106 14.13 -7.03 -0.62
N LEU A 107 13.03 -7.78 -0.51
CA LEU A 107 13.07 -9.23 -0.33
C LEU A 107 13.53 -9.97 -1.58
N LEU A 108 13.14 -9.54 -2.79
CA LEU A 108 13.58 -10.22 -4.01
C LEU A 108 15.12 -10.18 -4.15
N PRO A 109 15.79 -9.02 -3.93
CA PRO A 109 17.23 -9.01 -3.96
C PRO A 109 17.87 -9.89 -2.88
N ILE A 110 17.37 -9.83 -1.64
CA ILE A 110 17.88 -10.65 -0.54
C ILE A 110 17.73 -12.14 -0.86
N ALA A 111 16.54 -12.57 -1.30
CA ALA A 111 16.27 -13.95 -1.66
C ALA A 111 17.17 -14.43 -2.80
N PHE A 112 17.38 -13.60 -3.82
CA PHE A 112 18.28 -13.91 -4.92
C PHE A 112 19.73 -14.06 -4.44
N ILE A 113 20.21 -13.15 -3.58
CA ILE A 113 21.56 -13.24 -3.01
C ILE A 113 21.72 -14.51 -2.17
N LEU A 114 20.72 -14.87 -1.38
CA LEU A 114 20.71 -16.13 -0.59
C LEU A 114 20.72 -17.37 -1.49
N ILE A 115 19.92 -17.39 -2.56
CA ILE A 115 19.93 -18.50 -3.52
C ILE A 115 21.31 -18.63 -4.18
N MET A 116 21.91 -17.50 -4.56
CA MET A 116 23.24 -17.48 -5.16
C MET A 116 24.35 -17.88 -4.18
N SER A 117 24.23 -17.52 -2.89
CA SER A 117 25.19 -17.95 -1.87
C SER A 117 25.13 -19.46 -1.63
N ILE A 118 23.92 -20.02 -1.49
CA ILE A 118 23.72 -21.47 -1.33
C ILE A 118 24.24 -22.23 -2.55
N ARG A 119 23.94 -21.75 -3.76
CA ARG A 119 24.41 -22.37 -5.01
C ARG A 119 25.94 -22.40 -5.10
N ALA A 120 26.61 -21.32 -4.69
CA ALA A 120 28.07 -21.26 -4.71
C ALA A 120 28.71 -22.30 -3.77
N ASP A 121 28.17 -22.47 -2.57
CA ASP A 121 28.66 -23.47 -1.62
C ASP A 121 28.48 -24.90 -2.15
N LEU A 122 27.35 -25.16 -2.82
CA LEU A 122 27.08 -26.46 -3.44
C LEU A 122 28.03 -26.81 -4.59
N ILE A 123 28.51 -25.82 -5.35
CA ILE A 123 29.31 -26.06 -6.56
C ILE A 123 30.79 -26.32 -6.23
N LYS A 124 31.27 -26.11 -4.99
CA LYS A 124 32.69 -26.27 -4.57
C LYS A 124 33.72 -25.54 -5.47
N ASN A 125 33.28 -24.72 -6.42
CA ASN A 125 34.16 -23.86 -7.19
C ASN A 125 34.42 -22.61 -6.38
N LYS A 126 35.70 -22.28 -6.27
CA LYS A 126 36.19 -21.02 -5.73
C LYS A 126 35.44 -19.90 -6.45
N LYS A 127 34.55 -19.20 -5.73
CA LYS A 127 33.82 -18.04 -6.23
C LYS A 127 34.84 -17.13 -6.94
N SER A 128 34.62 -16.87 -8.22
CA SER A 128 35.27 -15.73 -8.85
C SER A 128 34.64 -14.50 -8.19
N ASP A 129 35.44 -13.65 -7.53
CA ASP A 129 34.96 -12.43 -6.85
C ASP A 129 34.03 -11.59 -7.76
N LYS A 130 34.22 -11.71 -9.08
CA LYS A 130 33.36 -11.10 -10.11
C LYS A 130 31.91 -11.58 -10.06
N GLU A 131 31.64 -12.88 -9.90
CA GLU A 131 30.27 -13.42 -9.91
C GLU A 131 29.47 -12.96 -8.69
N TRP A 132 30.12 -12.88 -7.53
CA TRP A 132 29.51 -12.34 -6.32
C TRP A 132 29.22 -10.85 -6.45
N PHE A 133 30.17 -10.09 -6.99
CA PHE A 133 29.99 -8.66 -7.28
C PHE A 133 28.84 -8.41 -8.27
N PHE A 134 28.75 -9.20 -9.34
CA PHE A 134 27.64 -9.13 -10.29
C PHE A 134 26.30 -9.44 -9.64
N SER A 135 26.21 -10.48 -8.80
CA SER A 135 24.98 -10.79 -8.05
C SER A 135 24.56 -9.63 -7.14
N LEU A 136 25.51 -8.94 -6.51
CA LEU A 136 25.22 -7.85 -5.58
C LEU A 136 24.67 -6.60 -6.29
N ILE A 137 25.06 -6.36 -7.55
CA ILE A 137 24.58 -5.21 -8.34
C ILE A 137 23.31 -5.55 -9.12
N PHE A 138 23.27 -6.69 -9.82
CA PHE A 138 22.14 -7.02 -10.70
C PHE A 138 20.87 -7.41 -9.95
N SER A 139 21.01 -7.92 -8.74
CA SER A 139 19.89 -8.37 -7.93
C SER A 139 18.97 -7.21 -7.47
N PRO A 140 19.50 -6.11 -6.90
CA PRO A 140 18.73 -4.88 -6.69
C PRO A 140 18.02 -4.39 -7.95
N ILE A 141 18.75 -4.31 -9.07
CA ILE A 141 18.21 -3.83 -10.37
C ILE A 141 17.02 -4.69 -10.81
N PHE A 142 17.10 -6.01 -10.65
CA PHE A 142 16.01 -6.91 -10.98
C PHE A 142 14.79 -6.72 -10.07
N GLY A 143 14.99 -6.60 -8.75
CA GLY A 143 13.91 -6.29 -7.81
C GLY A 143 13.22 -4.96 -8.14
N LEU A 144 14.00 -3.96 -8.54
CA LEU A 144 13.50 -2.66 -9.00
C LEU A 144 12.68 -2.76 -10.28
N LEU A 145 13.13 -3.53 -11.27
CA LEU A 145 12.38 -3.76 -12.51
C LEU A 145 11.01 -4.42 -12.23
N ILE A 146 10.96 -5.40 -11.32
CA ILE A 146 9.69 -6.00 -10.91
C ILE A 146 8.80 -4.98 -10.19
N SER A 147 9.37 -4.17 -9.28
CA SER A 147 8.61 -3.11 -8.62
C SER A 147 8.04 -2.09 -9.61
N MET A 148 8.77 -1.75 -10.67
CA MET A 148 8.32 -0.87 -11.74
C MET A 148 7.15 -1.49 -12.51
N ILE A 149 7.23 -2.78 -12.83
CA ILE A 149 6.13 -3.50 -13.47
C ILE A 149 4.89 -3.46 -12.58
N ILE A 150 5.05 -3.70 -11.27
CA ILE A 150 3.94 -3.66 -10.30
C ILE A 150 3.34 -2.25 -10.23
N ILE A 151 4.15 -1.20 -10.06
CA ILE A 151 3.69 0.19 -10.02
C ILE A 151 2.93 0.52 -11.31
N ASN A 152 3.50 0.20 -12.47
CA ASN A 152 2.86 0.43 -13.77
C ASN A 152 1.50 -0.28 -13.87
N GLN A 153 1.38 -1.52 -13.38
CA GLN A 153 0.09 -2.22 -13.35
C GLN A 153 -0.91 -1.57 -12.37
N LEU A 154 -0.44 -1.08 -11.22
CA LEU A 154 -1.29 -0.41 -10.22
C LEU A 154 -1.77 0.97 -10.66
N THR A 155 -0.93 1.72 -11.37
CA THR A 155 -1.27 3.05 -11.92
C THR A 155 -1.98 2.98 -13.27
N GLY A 156 -2.11 1.78 -13.84
CA GLY A 156 -2.67 1.53 -15.16
C GLY A 156 -1.82 2.09 -16.31
N SER A 157 -2.39 2.12 -17.52
CA SER A 157 -1.72 2.55 -18.77
C SER A 157 -1.33 4.03 -18.81
N ARG A 158 -1.47 4.80 -17.71
CA ARG A 158 -1.00 6.19 -17.66
C ARG A 158 0.52 6.29 -17.88
N PHE A 159 1.27 5.26 -17.50
CA PHE A 159 2.68 5.10 -17.85
C PHE A 159 2.90 4.83 -19.36
N GLN A 160 1.93 4.27 -20.08
CA GLN A 160 2.06 4.05 -21.53
C GLN A 160 1.90 5.35 -22.33
N ASN A 161 1.21 6.34 -21.78
CA ASN A 161 1.06 7.67 -22.40
C ASN A 161 2.28 8.58 -22.20
N LEU A 162 3.32 8.14 -21.45
CA LEU A 162 4.58 8.86 -21.24
C LEU A 162 5.27 9.26 -22.55
N GLY A 163 5.06 8.51 -23.64
CA GLY A 163 5.60 8.88 -24.96
C GLY A 163 4.99 10.14 -25.59
N SER A 164 3.87 10.67 -25.08
CA SER A 164 3.09 11.71 -25.77
C SER A 164 3.03 13.07 -25.06
N THR A 165 3.23 13.14 -23.73
CA THR A 165 3.05 14.37 -22.94
C THR A 165 4.33 15.15 -22.61
N GLY A 166 5.48 14.73 -23.15
CA GLY A 166 6.74 15.48 -23.09
C GLY A 166 7.62 15.14 -21.87
N MET A 167 8.93 15.15 -22.10
CA MET A 167 9.98 14.62 -21.22
C MET A 167 9.99 15.14 -19.76
N MET A 168 9.31 16.25 -19.43
CA MET A 168 9.41 16.87 -18.09
C MET A 168 8.57 16.17 -17.01
N ALA A 169 7.37 15.67 -17.33
CA ALA A 169 6.60 14.84 -16.39
C ALA A 169 7.35 13.51 -16.11
N ASP A 170 8.09 13.03 -17.10
CA ASP A 170 8.94 11.85 -17.01
C ASP A 170 10.10 12.04 -16.02
N PHE A 171 10.67 13.25 -15.90
CA PHE A 171 11.84 13.48 -15.04
C PHE A 171 11.52 13.38 -13.54
N LYS A 172 10.35 13.81 -13.08
CA LYS A 172 9.98 13.73 -11.64
C LYS A 172 9.74 12.27 -11.22
N GLN A 173 9.01 11.52 -12.05
CA GLN A 173 8.75 10.09 -11.84
C GLN A 173 10.04 9.26 -11.96
N PHE A 174 10.90 9.61 -12.92
CA PHE A 174 12.23 9.02 -13.05
C PHE A 174 13.14 9.37 -11.86
N GLY A 175 13.03 10.59 -11.30
CA GLY A 175 13.71 10.98 -10.07
C GLY A 175 13.31 10.11 -8.89
N THR A 176 12.01 9.93 -8.67
CA THR A 176 11.46 9.03 -7.63
C THR A 176 11.96 7.60 -7.82
N PHE A 177 12.05 7.15 -9.08
CA PHE A 177 12.62 5.85 -9.41
C PHE A 177 14.11 5.76 -9.07
N LEU A 178 14.93 6.76 -9.43
CA LEU A 178 16.35 6.79 -9.07
C LEU A 178 16.56 6.83 -7.55
N GLU A 179 15.69 7.52 -6.80
CA GLU A 179 15.70 7.51 -5.34
C GLU A 179 15.44 6.10 -4.79
N LEU A 180 14.45 5.37 -5.32
CA LEU A 180 14.19 3.97 -5.01
C LEU A 180 15.40 3.07 -5.34
N ILE A 181 16.08 3.30 -6.47
CA ILE A 181 17.28 2.56 -6.85
C ILE A 181 18.41 2.80 -5.85
N ALA A 182 18.78 4.06 -5.66
CA ALA A 182 19.87 4.46 -4.78
C ALA A 182 19.63 3.91 -3.38
N LEU A 183 18.39 3.96 -2.93
CA LEU A 183 18.01 3.40 -1.65
C LEU A 183 18.14 1.88 -1.60
N THR A 184 17.62 1.15 -2.59
CA THR A 184 17.68 -0.32 -2.59
C THR A 184 19.14 -0.77 -2.55
N ILE A 185 20.01 -0.12 -3.34
CA ILE A 185 21.45 -0.37 -3.31
C ILE A 185 22.04 -0.05 -1.93
N PHE A 186 21.66 1.08 -1.33
CA PHE A 186 22.12 1.49 -0.01
C PHE A 186 21.69 0.50 1.09
N LEU A 187 20.41 0.11 1.12
CA LEU A 187 19.86 -0.85 2.06
C LEU A 187 20.49 -2.22 1.88
N VAL A 188 20.54 -2.77 0.66
CA VAL A 188 21.15 -4.08 0.40
C VAL A 188 22.64 -4.06 0.75
N GLY A 189 23.35 -3.00 0.35
CA GLY A 189 24.78 -2.84 0.57
C GLY A 189 25.18 -2.70 2.05
N ILE A 190 24.28 -2.22 2.92
CA ILE A 190 24.55 -2.10 4.36
C ILE A 190 23.91 -3.25 5.14
N LEU A 191 22.66 -3.59 4.86
CA LEU A 191 21.90 -4.59 5.60
C LEU A 191 22.52 -5.98 5.46
N ILE A 192 22.98 -6.36 4.27
CA ILE A 192 23.55 -7.70 4.06
C ILE A 192 24.86 -7.90 4.82
N PRO A 193 25.88 -7.03 4.70
CA PRO A 193 27.10 -7.17 5.51
C PRO A 193 26.81 -7.10 7.00
N THR A 194 25.85 -6.27 7.43
CA THR A 194 25.46 -6.19 8.84
C THR A 194 24.86 -7.50 9.33
N LEU A 195 23.90 -8.06 8.58
CA LEU A 195 23.28 -9.35 8.90
C LEU A 195 24.31 -10.47 8.89
N GLU A 196 25.22 -10.46 7.92
CA GLU A 196 26.32 -11.44 7.84
C GLU A 196 27.21 -11.37 9.08
N ILE A 197 27.63 -10.18 9.51
CA ILE A 197 28.39 -9.98 10.76
C ILE A 197 27.59 -10.47 11.96
N MET A 198 26.30 -10.14 12.06
CA MET A 198 25.44 -10.56 13.18
C MET A 198 25.21 -12.07 13.24
N ILE A 199 25.20 -12.76 12.10
CA ILE A 199 24.99 -14.21 12.03
C ILE A 199 26.32 -14.96 12.25
N THR A 200 27.42 -14.45 11.69
CA THR A 200 28.72 -15.14 11.68
C THR A 200 29.54 -14.86 12.93
N GLU A 201 29.44 -13.66 13.51
CA GLU A 201 30.13 -13.32 14.74
C GLU A 201 29.18 -13.44 15.93
N PRO A 202 29.54 -14.21 16.98
CA PRO A 202 28.76 -14.20 18.20
C PRO A 202 28.76 -12.78 18.78
N LEU A 203 27.58 -12.23 19.06
CA LEU A 203 27.35 -10.85 19.56
C LEU A 203 28.34 -10.39 20.65
N ALA A 204 28.85 -11.31 21.47
CA ALA A 204 29.85 -11.05 22.50
C ALA A 204 31.23 -10.59 21.98
N LYS A 205 31.54 -10.79 20.70
CA LYS A 205 32.83 -10.43 20.09
C LYS A 205 32.81 -9.07 19.38
N ILE A 206 31.64 -8.52 19.09
CA ILE A 206 31.53 -7.22 18.43
C ILE A 206 31.94 -6.13 19.43
N PRO A 207 32.91 -5.26 19.10
CA PRO A 207 33.30 -4.17 20.00
C PRO A 207 32.10 -3.31 20.37
N GLU A 208 31.84 -3.11 21.66
CA GLU A 208 30.68 -2.35 22.17
C GLU A 208 30.55 -0.96 21.53
N LYS A 209 31.69 -0.29 21.30
CA LYS A 209 31.74 1.01 20.62
C LYS A 209 31.23 0.95 19.18
N SER A 210 31.52 -0.13 18.44
CA SER A 210 31.07 -0.34 17.06
C SER A 210 29.56 -0.62 17.03
N LEU A 211 29.09 -1.54 17.88
CA LEU A 211 27.67 -1.85 18.01
C LEU A 211 26.85 -0.62 18.43
N ARG A 212 27.35 0.17 19.39
CA ARG A 212 26.69 1.40 19.84
C ARG A 212 26.64 2.45 18.73
N SER A 213 27.73 2.64 17.98
CA SER A 213 27.78 3.60 16.87
C SER A 213 26.81 3.18 15.76
N PHE A 214 26.73 1.88 15.48
CA PHE A 214 25.78 1.31 14.54
C PHE A 214 24.32 1.53 14.99
N LEU A 215 23.99 1.16 16.23
CA LEU A 215 22.64 1.32 16.79
C LEU A 215 22.22 2.79 16.93
N LEU A 216 23.15 3.73 17.06
CA LEU A 216 22.86 5.16 17.13
C LEU A 216 22.74 5.82 15.76
N GLY A 217 23.55 5.40 14.77
CA GLY A 217 23.57 6.03 13.45
C GLY A 217 22.58 5.43 12.45
N PHE A 218 22.37 4.11 12.51
CA PHE A 218 21.63 3.39 11.49
C PHE A 218 20.10 3.57 11.57
N PRO A 219 19.46 3.47 12.76
CA PRO A 219 18.01 3.65 12.84
C PRO A 219 17.55 5.06 12.41
N PRO A 220 18.16 6.18 12.84
CA PRO A 220 17.76 7.50 12.35
C PRO A 220 17.88 7.65 10.84
N LEU A 221 18.89 7.02 10.23
CA LEU A 221 19.09 7.05 8.78
C LEU A 221 18.00 6.27 8.04
N ILE A 222 17.69 5.04 8.48
CA ILE A 222 16.57 4.25 7.93
C ILE A 222 15.27 5.03 8.08
N ILE A 223 15.03 5.61 9.25
CA ILE A 223 13.81 6.38 9.52
C ILE A 223 13.72 7.58 8.57
N SER A 224 14.80 8.36 8.44
CA SER A 224 14.84 9.54 7.55
C SER A 224 14.56 9.17 6.10
N ILE A 225 15.17 8.09 5.64
CA ILE A 225 14.92 7.52 4.32
C ILE A 225 13.46 7.10 4.17
N ALA A 226 12.90 6.38 5.15
CA ALA A 226 11.52 5.92 5.08
C ALA A 226 10.55 7.09 4.99
N PHE A 227 10.82 8.19 5.71
CA PHE A 227 10.05 9.43 5.60
C PHE A 227 10.16 10.09 4.22
N LEU A 228 11.36 10.12 3.62
CA LEU A 228 11.52 10.61 2.24
C LEU A 228 10.70 9.78 1.25
N MET A 229 10.74 8.44 1.37
CA MET A 229 9.95 7.56 0.52
C MET A 229 8.44 7.76 0.70
N LEU A 230 7.99 7.95 1.94
CA LEU A 230 6.57 8.19 2.22
C LEU A 230 6.09 9.47 1.54
N GLY A 231 6.90 10.53 1.58
CA GLY A 231 6.62 11.80 0.89
C GLY A 231 6.55 11.60 -0.63
N SER A 232 7.60 11.04 -1.24
CA SER A 232 7.61 10.80 -2.69
C SER A 232 6.47 9.86 -3.11
N TRP A 233 6.15 8.84 -2.32
CA TRP A 233 5.01 7.95 -2.62
C TRP A 233 3.67 8.68 -2.56
N SER A 234 3.46 9.50 -1.53
CA SER A 234 2.25 10.30 -1.35
C SER A 234 2.01 11.26 -2.51
N ASP A 235 3.05 11.94 -2.97
CA ASP A 235 2.94 12.99 -3.99
C ASP A 235 3.01 12.45 -5.42
N ASP A 236 3.80 11.40 -5.68
CA ASP A 236 4.16 10.99 -7.04
C ASP A 236 3.57 9.64 -7.48
N ILE A 237 3.13 8.78 -6.55
CA ILE A 237 2.63 7.44 -6.89
C ILE A 237 1.16 7.29 -6.48
N TYR A 238 0.85 7.57 -5.22
CA TYR A 238 -0.50 7.43 -4.66
C TYR A 238 -1.61 8.12 -5.48
N PRO A 239 -1.44 9.35 -6.02
CA PRO A 239 -2.49 10.04 -6.79
C PRO A 239 -2.82 9.37 -8.12
N TYR A 240 -1.99 8.43 -8.58
CA TYR A 240 -2.18 7.73 -9.84
C TYR A 240 -2.71 6.30 -9.65
N ILE A 241 -2.75 5.81 -8.41
CA ILE A 241 -3.36 4.52 -8.08
C ILE A 241 -4.88 4.71 -8.12
N SER A 242 -5.58 3.82 -8.84
CA SER A 242 -7.04 3.87 -8.94
C SER A 242 -7.71 3.86 -7.56
N SER A 243 -8.74 4.68 -7.39
CA SER A 243 -9.59 4.68 -6.19
C SER A 243 -10.24 3.31 -5.91
N THR A 244 -10.42 2.47 -6.93
CA THR A 244 -10.89 1.08 -6.78
C THR A 244 -9.93 0.23 -5.94
N TYR A 245 -8.63 0.50 -6.02
CA TYR A 245 -7.60 -0.13 -5.20
C TYR A 245 -7.27 0.71 -3.96
N GLY A 246 -8.16 1.62 -3.55
CA GLY A 246 -7.94 2.54 -2.44
C GLY A 246 -6.78 3.52 -2.66
N GLY A 247 -6.47 3.82 -3.92
CA GLY A 247 -5.52 4.86 -4.30
C GLY A 247 -6.12 6.28 -4.27
N GLY A 248 -5.29 7.28 -4.55
CA GLY A 248 -5.66 8.69 -4.53
C GLY A 248 -6.17 9.23 -5.86
N GLU A 249 -6.38 8.40 -6.88
CA GLU A 249 -6.83 8.90 -8.19
C GLU A 249 -8.21 9.57 -8.11
N PRO A 250 -8.34 10.85 -8.52
CA PRO A 250 -9.62 11.53 -8.53
C PRO A 250 -10.65 10.80 -9.40
N THR A 251 -11.84 10.65 -8.83
CA THR A 251 -12.98 9.98 -9.47
C THR A 251 -13.92 11.03 -10.05
N VAL A 252 -14.32 10.87 -11.31
CA VAL A 252 -15.24 11.82 -11.93
C VAL A 252 -16.66 11.53 -11.49
N ILE A 253 -17.33 12.54 -10.94
CA ILE A 253 -18.69 12.44 -10.42
C ILE A 253 -19.57 13.58 -10.96
N GLN A 254 -20.88 13.41 -10.92
CA GLN A 254 -21.84 14.50 -10.98
C GLN A 254 -22.66 14.50 -9.70
N ILE A 255 -22.99 15.70 -9.21
CA ILE A 255 -23.67 15.91 -7.94
C ILE A 255 -25.09 16.37 -8.23
N VAL A 256 -26.06 15.73 -7.58
CA VAL A 256 -27.46 16.16 -7.58
C VAL A 256 -27.70 16.92 -6.28
N ALA A 257 -28.04 18.22 -6.37
CA ALA A 257 -28.34 19.02 -5.20
C ALA A 257 -29.60 18.52 -4.50
N SER A 258 -29.60 18.54 -3.17
CA SER A 258 -30.72 18.06 -2.35
C SER A 258 -31.97 18.94 -2.43
N ASN A 259 -31.79 20.24 -2.58
CA ASN A 259 -32.85 21.24 -2.65
C ASN A 259 -32.30 22.55 -3.28
N GLN A 260 -33.16 23.55 -3.45
CA GLN A 260 -32.79 24.83 -4.06
C GLN A 260 -31.76 25.65 -3.25
N GLU A 261 -31.80 25.54 -1.91
CA GLU A 261 -30.81 26.19 -1.04
C GLU A 261 -29.42 25.58 -1.24
N ALA A 262 -29.34 24.25 -1.37
CA ALA A 262 -28.12 23.54 -1.69
C ALA A 262 -27.55 23.95 -3.06
N VAL A 263 -28.39 24.23 -4.06
CA VAL A 263 -27.93 24.75 -5.36
C VAL A 263 -27.15 26.04 -5.15
N PHE A 264 -27.71 27.01 -4.42
CA PHE A 264 -27.04 28.28 -4.14
C PHE A 264 -25.71 28.10 -3.40
N LEU A 265 -25.67 27.22 -2.39
CA LEU A 265 -24.45 26.94 -1.64
C LEU A 265 -23.37 26.27 -2.50
N LEU A 266 -23.75 25.30 -3.33
CA LEU A 266 -22.83 24.61 -4.24
C LEU A 266 -22.28 25.57 -5.30
N GLU A 267 -23.12 26.42 -5.91
CA GLU A 267 -22.68 27.44 -6.87
C GLU A 267 -21.74 28.46 -6.22
N SER A 268 -22.04 28.90 -4.99
CA SER A 268 -21.17 29.82 -4.24
C SER A 268 -19.79 29.21 -3.92
N SER A 269 -19.71 27.87 -3.90
CA SER A 269 -18.49 27.11 -3.68
C SER A 269 -17.69 26.84 -4.95
N GLY A 270 -18.16 27.34 -6.10
CA GLY A 270 -17.52 27.19 -7.41
C GLY A 270 -18.00 25.98 -8.23
N ILE A 271 -18.98 25.22 -7.75
CA ILE A 271 -19.53 24.06 -8.45
C ILE A 271 -20.63 24.54 -9.39
N LYS A 272 -20.42 24.39 -10.70
CA LYS A 272 -21.40 24.78 -11.72
C LYS A 272 -22.55 23.76 -11.76
N LEU A 273 -23.77 24.23 -11.54
CA LEU A 273 -24.99 23.43 -11.71
C LEU A 273 -25.75 23.86 -12.96
N THR A 274 -26.37 22.89 -13.60
CA THR A 274 -27.33 23.10 -14.67
C THR A 274 -28.74 23.31 -14.08
N ASN A 275 -29.68 23.79 -14.90
CA ASN A 275 -31.06 24.09 -14.49
C ASN A 275 -31.83 22.91 -13.85
N THR A 276 -31.28 21.70 -13.88
CA THR A 276 -31.85 20.46 -13.34
C THR A 276 -31.31 20.07 -11.96
N MET A 277 -30.68 20.98 -11.21
CA MET A 277 -30.00 20.68 -9.94
C MET A 277 -28.84 19.67 -10.06
N LEU A 278 -28.36 19.44 -11.29
CA LEU A 278 -27.29 18.51 -11.61
C LEU A 278 -26.01 19.30 -11.93
N SER A 279 -24.90 18.94 -11.30
CA SER A 279 -23.61 19.56 -11.59
C SER A 279 -23.04 19.10 -12.93
N GLU A 280 -22.18 19.94 -13.51
CA GLU A 280 -21.20 19.48 -14.50
C GLU A 280 -20.28 18.41 -13.88
N PRO A 281 -19.62 17.56 -14.69
CA PRO A 281 -18.66 16.58 -14.17
C PRO A 281 -17.58 17.24 -13.31
N GLN A 282 -17.45 16.77 -12.06
CA GLN A 282 -16.49 17.24 -11.07
C GLN A 282 -15.48 16.14 -10.73
N MET A 283 -14.28 16.53 -10.31
CA MET A 283 -13.25 15.59 -9.84
C MET A 283 -13.35 15.43 -8.32
N MET A 284 -13.84 14.29 -7.84
CA MET A 284 -13.85 13.95 -6.42
C MET A 284 -12.51 13.35 -6.00
N VAL A 285 -11.87 13.97 -5.01
CA VAL A 285 -10.56 13.53 -4.47
C VAL A 285 -10.74 12.59 -3.28
N ASP A 286 -11.71 12.86 -2.41
CA ASP A 286 -11.94 12.11 -1.18
C ASP A 286 -13.41 12.15 -0.78
N GLU A 287 -13.84 11.10 -0.08
CA GLU A 287 -15.20 10.94 0.40
C GLU A 287 -15.18 10.41 1.83
N ASN A 288 -15.88 11.07 2.74
CA ASN A 288 -16.08 10.60 4.11
C ASN A 288 -17.57 10.41 4.41
N ALA A 289 -17.92 10.11 5.67
CA ALA A 289 -19.31 9.91 6.07
C ALA A 289 -20.21 11.15 5.84
N ASN A 290 -19.67 12.36 5.94
CA ASN A 290 -20.46 13.61 6.06
C ASN A 290 -20.22 14.62 4.93
N SER A 291 -19.24 14.39 4.06
CA SER A 291 -18.73 15.35 3.08
C SER A 291 -17.96 14.65 1.96
N ILE A 292 -17.77 15.38 0.87
CA ILE A 292 -16.88 15.02 -0.23
C ILE A 292 -15.90 16.17 -0.48
N LEU A 293 -14.68 15.86 -0.88
CA LEU A 293 -13.66 16.81 -1.30
C LEU A 293 -13.62 16.81 -2.83
N ILE A 294 -13.89 17.97 -3.43
CA ILE A 294 -13.96 18.17 -4.87
C ILE A 294 -12.81 19.08 -5.30
N LEU A 295 -12.10 18.68 -6.35
CA LEU A 295 -11.10 19.50 -7.03
C LEU A 295 -11.80 20.33 -8.12
N LEU A 296 -11.68 21.66 -8.01
CA LEU A 296 -12.23 22.63 -8.93
C LEU A 296 -11.30 22.83 -10.15
N GLU A 297 -11.83 23.47 -11.20
CA GLU A 297 -11.08 23.72 -12.45
C GLU A 297 -9.85 24.62 -12.26
N ASP A 298 -9.85 25.46 -11.22
CA ASP A 298 -8.74 26.36 -10.87
C ASP A 298 -7.62 25.66 -10.06
N GLY A 299 -7.78 24.37 -9.76
CA GLY A 299 -6.85 23.57 -8.97
C GLY A 299 -7.06 23.69 -7.45
N ASN A 300 -7.98 24.55 -6.99
CA ASN A 300 -8.36 24.59 -5.58
C ASN A 300 -9.30 23.42 -5.26
N ALA A 301 -9.34 23.01 -3.99
CA ALA A 301 -10.29 22.00 -3.54
C ALA A 301 -11.32 22.59 -2.59
N VAL A 302 -12.56 22.13 -2.71
CA VAL A 302 -13.66 22.51 -1.84
C VAL A 302 -14.28 21.28 -1.18
N ARG A 303 -14.55 21.39 0.12
CA ARG A 303 -15.21 20.33 0.87
C ARG A 303 -16.70 20.66 1.00
N VAL A 304 -17.53 19.77 0.46
CA VAL A 304 -18.99 19.93 0.40
C VAL A 304 -19.64 18.94 1.34
N SER A 305 -20.56 19.41 2.18
CA SER A 305 -21.35 18.51 3.03
C SER A 305 -22.30 17.65 2.22
N LYS A 306 -22.36 16.35 2.53
CA LYS A 306 -23.34 15.42 1.96
C LYS A 306 -24.78 15.78 2.31
N ALA A 307 -25.03 16.61 3.31
CA ALA A 307 -26.35 17.15 3.60
C ALA A 307 -26.92 17.99 2.44
N TYR A 308 -26.05 18.57 1.61
CA TYR A 308 -26.44 19.34 0.43
C TYR A 308 -26.60 18.49 -0.83
N ILE A 309 -26.28 17.20 -0.76
CA ILE A 309 -26.21 16.30 -1.91
C ILE A 309 -27.32 15.25 -1.79
N ALA A 310 -28.27 15.25 -2.73
CA ALA A 310 -29.27 14.18 -2.82
C ALA A 310 -28.66 12.89 -3.37
N ASN A 311 -27.79 12.99 -4.38
CA ASN A 311 -27.17 11.82 -5.01
C ASN A 311 -25.82 12.15 -5.66
N ILE A 312 -24.96 11.14 -5.77
CA ILE A 312 -23.67 11.19 -6.46
C ILE A 312 -23.71 10.19 -7.62
N ILE A 313 -23.56 10.70 -8.84
CA ILE A 313 -23.52 9.90 -10.06
C ILE A 313 -22.07 9.70 -10.44
N TYR A 314 -21.56 8.46 -10.34
CA TYR A 314 -20.20 8.13 -10.76
C TYR A 314 -20.14 8.00 -12.28
N VAL A 315 -19.33 8.84 -12.93
CA VAL A 315 -19.22 8.88 -14.39
C VAL A 315 -18.03 8.04 -14.83
N SER A 316 -18.28 6.99 -15.60
CA SER A 316 -17.20 6.22 -16.23
C SER A 316 -16.43 7.11 -17.19
N ARG A 317 -15.09 7.11 -17.09
CA ARG A 317 -14.22 7.90 -17.98
C ARG A 317 -14.42 7.58 -19.46
N GLN A 318 -14.84 6.36 -19.78
CA GLN A 318 -15.12 5.98 -21.17
C GLN A 318 -16.19 6.87 -21.80
N ASN A 319 -17.13 7.41 -21.00
CA ASN A 319 -18.20 8.27 -21.48
C ASN A 319 -17.76 9.73 -21.65
N ILE A 320 -16.69 10.17 -20.98
CA ILE A 320 -16.22 11.56 -21.02
C ILE A 320 -15.53 11.85 -22.35
N SER A 321 -14.72 10.90 -22.86
CA SER A 321 -14.05 11.03 -24.15
C SER A 321 -15.01 11.14 -25.34
N LEU A 322 -16.24 10.64 -25.22
CA LEU A 322 -17.30 10.78 -26.23
C LEU A 322 -17.98 12.16 -26.19
N ALA A 323 -17.96 12.84 -25.04
CA ALA A 323 -18.59 14.15 -24.85
C ALA A 323 -17.66 15.31 -25.19
N THR A 324 -16.34 15.12 -25.07
CA THR A 324 -15.33 16.17 -25.35
C THR A 324 -14.72 16.08 -26.75
N SER A 325 -15.07 15.08 -27.56
CA SER A 325 -14.75 15.14 -28.98
C SER A 325 -15.53 16.31 -29.60
N PRO A 326 -14.87 17.26 -30.29
CA PRO A 326 -15.56 18.34 -30.96
C PRO A 326 -16.66 17.71 -31.83
N PRO A 327 -17.88 18.29 -31.88
CA PRO A 327 -18.94 17.77 -32.72
C PRO A 327 -18.35 17.57 -34.11
N ILE A 328 -18.33 16.32 -34.58
CA ILE A 328 -17.88 16.01 -35.93
C ILE A 328 -18.69 16.95 -36.81
N PRO A 329 -18.05 17.88 -37.56
CA PRO A 329 -18.79 18.76 -38.43
C PRO A 329 -19.62 17.84 -39.32
N LEU A 330 -20.94 17.96 -39.22
CA LEU A 330 -21.85 17.31 -40.14
C LEU A 330 -21.54 17.93 -41.50
N THR A 331 -20.56 17.38 -42.20
CA THR A 331 -20.36 17.64 -43.62
C THR A 331 -21.62 17.12 -44.26
N ALA A 332 -22.58 18.02 -44.48
CA ALA A 332 -23.76 17.73 -45.26
C ALA A 332 -23.25 17.18 -46.59
N THR A 333 -23.31 15.87 -46.72
CA THR A 333 -23.03 15.21 -47.98
C THR A 333 -24.26 15.52 -48.82
N VAL A 334 -24.21 16.66 -49.50
CA VAL A 334 -25.19 17.01 -50.54
C VAL A 334 -25.04 15.92 -51.58
N SER A 335 -25.96 14.96 -51.54
CA SER A 335 -26.05 13.90 -52.53
C SER A 335 -26.31 14.56 -53.89
N PRO A 336 -25.41 14.44 -54.89
CA PRO A 336 -25.66 14.97 -56.21
C PRO A 336 -26.53 13.97 -56.96
N PHE A 337 -27.84 14.01 -56.73
CA PHE A 337 -28.80 13.33 -57.58
C PHE A 337 -29.80 14.33 -58.14
N LEU A 338 -29.73 14.44 -59.47
CA LEU A 338 -30.76 14.82 -60.43
C LEU A 338 -31.02 16.33 -60.59
N GLN A 339 -30.32 16.90 -61.58
CA GLN A 339 -30.93 17.90 -62.46
C GLN A 339 -31.63 17.18 -63.63
N PRO A 340 -32.79 17.69 -64.10
CA PRO A 340 -33.53 17.17 -65.25
C PRO A 340 -32.84 17.43 -66.60
#